data_AF-A0A534Q793-F1
#
_entry.id   AF-A0A534Q793-F1
#
_cell.length_a   1.000
_cell.length_b   1.000
_cell.length_c   1.000
_cell.angle_alpha   90.00
_cell.angle_beta   90.00
_cell.angle_gamma   90.00
#
_symmetry.space_group_name_H-M   'P 1'
#
loop_
_entity.id
_entity.type
_entity.pdbx_description
1 polymer ?
#
loop_
_entity_poly.entity_id
_entity_poly.type
_entity_poly.pdbx_seq_one_letter_code
_entity_poly.pdbx_strand_id
1 'polypeptide(L)'
;VTGKNPLIEIALELERIALQDDYFVSRRLYPNVDFYSGIIYEAMGLPVAMFPVMFAIARTAGWMAQWAEMVLDEEQKIVRPKQIYIGYDERHYVPLDQRREGGAPETEVPGPL
;
A
#
# COMPACT_ATOMS: atom_id res chain seq x y z
N VAL A 1 12.10 -24.49 24.36
CA VAL A 1 13.25 -23.62 24.03
C VAL A 1 13.76 -24.08 22.67
N THR A 2 13.23 -23.50 21.60
CA THR A 2 13.61 -23.84 20.22
C THR A 2 14.96 -23.18 19.91
N GLY A 3 15.85 -23.94 19.26
CA GLY A 3 17.27 -23.57 19.04
C GLY A 3 17.48 -22.35 18.15
N LYS A 4 18.76 -21.99 17.93
CA LYS A 4 19.17 -20.87 17.05
C LYS A 4 18.43 -20.93 15.71
N ASN A 5 17.61 -19.91 15.42
CA ASN A 5 16.93 -19.78 14.14
C ASN A 5 17.83 -18.97 13.18
N PRO A 6 18.32 -19.57 12.07
CA PRO A 6 19.20 -18.88 11.12
C PRO A 6 18.54 -17.65 10.48
N LEU A 7 17.20 -17.58 10.42
CA LEU A 7 16.49 -16.41 9.92
C LEU A 7 16.64 -15.19 10.85
N ILE A 8 16.79 -15.41 12.16
CA ILE A 8 17.06 -14.32 13.12
C ILE A 8 18.46 -13.74 12.86
N GLU A 9 19.45 -14.60 12.65
CA GLU A 9 20.83 -14.15 12.36
C GLU A 9 20.90 -13.35 11.06
N ILE A 10 20.19 -13.81 10.01
CA ILE A 10 20.07 -13.09 8.73
C ILE A 10 19.36 -11.74 8.93
N ALA A 11 18.27 -11.70 9.69
CA ALA A 11 17.52 -10.48 9.92
C ALA A 11 18.33 -9.41 10.66
N LEU A 12 19.11 -9.81 11.67
CA LEU A 12 19.98 -8.88 12.40
C LEU A 12 21.07 -8.29 11.49
N GLU A 13 21.62 -9.08 10.58
CA GLU A 13 22.62 -8.58 9.62
C GLU A 13 21.98 -7.66 8.56
N LEU A 14 20.76 -7.97 8.10
CA LEU A 14 19.99 -7.09 7.23
C LEU A 14 19.66 -5.75 7.90
N GLU A 15 19.26 -5.76 9.18
CA GLU A 15 19.07 -4.55 9.98
C GLU A 15 20.37 -3.73 10.05
N ARG A 16 21.49 -4.37 10.40
CA ARG A 16 22.79 -3.69 10.51
C ARG A 16 23.17 -2.98 9.20
N ILE A 17 22.98 -3.65 8.07
CA ILE A 17 23.25 -3.08 6.74
C ILE A 17 22.29 -1.92 6.47
N ALA A 18 20.99 -2.11 6.67
CA ALA A 18 19.99 -1.06 6.43
C ALA A 18 20.22 0.21 7.28
N LEU A 19 20.78 0.07 8.48
CA LEU A 19 21.09 1.20 9.35
C LEU A 19 22.39 1.94 8.99
N GLN A 20 23.27 1.34 8.19
CA GLN A 20 24.60 1.87 7.88
C GLN A 20 24.77 2.25 6.40
N ASP A 21 23.98 1.66 5.52
CA ASP A 21 24.06 1.90 4.08
C ASP A 21 23.43 3.26 3.70
N ASP A 22 24.21 4.08 2.98
CA ASP A 22 23.82 5.42 2.54
C ASP A 22 22.48 5.44 1.78
N TYR A 23 22.18 4.40 1.00
CA TYR A 23 20.91 4.30 0.26
C TYR A 23 19.72 4.32 1.21
N PHE A 24 19.79 3.57 2.31
CA PHE A 24 18.72 3.42 3.29
C PHE A 24 18.64 4.61 4.24
N VAL A 25 19.80 5.07 4.75
CA VAL A 25 19.87 6.21 5.68
C VAL A 25 19.37 7.50 5.02
N SER A 26 19.82 7.79 3.80
CA SER A 26 19.38 8.99 3.06
C SER A 26 17.86 9.02 2.80
N ARG A 27 17.23 7.85 2.73
CA ARG A 27 15.79 7.67 2.49
C ARG A 27 14.99 7.40 3.77
N ARG A 28 15.65 7.35 4.93
CA ARG A 28 15.03 7.04 6.24
C ARG A 28 14.29 5.69 6.23
N LEU A 29 14.87 4.68 5.58
CA LEU A 29 14.33 3.33 5.50
C LEU A 29 14.83 2.52 6.70
N TYR A 30 14.03 2.51 7.77
CA TYR A 30 14.31 1.75 8.98
C TYR A 30 13.45 0.48 9.05
N PRO A 31 13.92 -0.60 9.69
CA PRO A 31 13.08 -1.73 10.04
C PRO A 31 11.84 -1.27 10.80
N ASN A 32 10.67 -1.69 10.33
CA ASN A 32 9.38 -1.37 10.97
C ASN A 32 8.92 -2.53 11.86
N VAL A 33 7.73 -2.41 12.46
CA VAL A 33 7.14 -3.45 13.30
C VAL A 33 6.98 -4.80 12.57
N ASP A 34 6.74 -4.75 11.26
CA ASP A 34 6.50 -5.95 10.45
C ASP A 34 7.78 -6.74 10.16
N PHE A 35 8.93 -6.06 10.14
CA PHE A 35 10.24 -6.70 9.98
C PHE A 35 10.49 -7.75 11.06
N TYR A 36 10.18 -7.42 12.32
CA TYR A 36 10.34 -8.36 13.45
C TYR A 36 9.15 -9.29 13.61
N SER A 37 7.91 -8.82 13.38
CA SER A 37 6.72 -9.63 13.59
C SER A 37 6.67 -10.84 12.64
N GLY A 38 7.14 -10.70 11.39
CA GLY A 38 7.25 -11.83 10.46
C GLY A 38 8.17 -12.95 10.95
N ILE A 39 9.31 -12.59 11.57
CA ILE A 39 10.26 -13.56 12.13
C ILE A 39 9.66 -14.24 13.37
N ILE A 40 8.94 -13.48 14.19
CA ILE A 40 8.24 -14.02 15.37
C ILE A 40 7.16 -15.03 14.92
N TYR A 41 6.35 -14.69 13.92
CA TYR A 41 5.32 -15.60 13.40
C TYR A 41 5.90 -16.85 12.73
N GLU A 42 7.02 -16.71 12.00
CA GLU A 42 7.76 -17.85 11.47
C GLU A 42 8.27 -18.75 12.60
N ALA A 43 8.87 -18.17 13.63
CA ALA A 43 9.36 -18.92 14.79
C ALA A 43 8.22 -19.61 15.58
N MET A 44 6.99 -19.10 15.49
CA MET A 44 5.77 -19.73 16.00
C MET A 44 5.21 -20.83 15.09
N GLY A 45 5.80 -21.05 13.92
CA GLY A 45 5.37 -22.07 12.94
C GLY A 45 4.15 -21.65 12.12
N LEU A 46 3.83 -20.36 12.06
CA LEU A 46 2.70 -19.89 11.25
C LEU A 46 3.09 -19.86 9.75
N PRO A 47 2.18 -20.28 8.85
CA PRO A 47 2.40 -20.10 7.41
C PRO A 47 2.52 -18.62 7.07
N VAL A 48 3.44 -18.25 6.17
CA VAL A 48 3.65 -16.86 5.73
C VAL A 48 2.35 -16.21 5.21
N ALA A 49 1.49 -16.98 4.54
CA ALA A 49 0.18 -16.53 4.08
C ALA A 49 -0.77 -16.07 5.21
N MET A 50 -0.51 -16.47 6.46
CA MET A 50 -1.31 -16.07 7.62
C MET A 50 -0.81 -14.80 8.31
N PHE A 51 0.37 -14.26 7.97
CA PHE A 51 0.90 -13.07 8.65
C PHE A 51 -0.03 -11.85 8.52
N PRO A 52 -0.57 -11.53 7.32
CA PRO A 52 -1.52 -10.42 7.19
C PRO A 52 -2.84 -10.69 7.94
N VAL A 53 -3.24 -11.96 8.07
CA VAL A 53 -4.44 -12.36 8.80
C VAL A 53 -4.27 -12.08 10.30
N MET A 54 -3.11 -12.41 10.87
CA MET A 54 -2.79 -12.09 12.27
C MET A 54 -2.81 -10.59 12.53
N PHE A 55 -2.27 -9.80 11.59
CA PHE A 55 -2.32 -8.34 11.65
C PHE A 55 -3.76 -7.82 11.61
N ALA A 56 -4.60 -8.34 10.71
CA ALA A 56 -6.01 -7.94 10.58
C ALA A 56 -6.83 -8.26 11.85
N ILE A 57 -6.59 -9.41 12.49
CA ILE A 57 -7.25 -9.79 13.75
C ILE A 57 -6.92 -8.75 14.84
N ALA A 58 -5.63 -8.46 15.05
CA ALA A 58 -5.23 -7.46 16.03
C ALA A 58 -5.75 -6.05 15.68
N ARG A 59 -5.91 -5.74 14.38
CA ARG A 59 -6.36 -4.42 13.92
C ARG A 59 -7.83 -4.17 13.91
N THR A 60 -8.63 -5.23 13.91
CA THR A 60 -10.10 -5.15 13.96
C THR A 60 -10.59 -4.28 15.12
N ALA A 61 -10.04 -4.43 16.33
CA ALA A 61 -10.44 -3.60 17.47
C ALA A 61 -10.20 -2.10 17.23
N GLY A 62 -9.08 -1.75 16.57
CA GLY A 62 -8.77 -0.36 16.22
C GLY A 62 -9.66 0.17 15.10
N TRP A 63 -9.95 -0.64 14.09
CA TRP A 63 -10.90 -0.28 13.03
C TRP A 63 -12.31 -0.03 13.58
N MET A 64 -12.76 -0.86 14.51
CA MET A 64 -14.06 -0.67 15.16
C MET A 64 -14.09 0.61 16.01
N ALA A 65 -13.01 0.93 16.73
CA ALA A 65 -12.92 2.18 17.49
C ALA A 65 -12.96 3.41 16.56
N GLN A 66 -12.13 3.43 15.52
CA GLN A 66 -12.09 4.51 14.52
C GLN A 66 -13.44 4.68 13.79
N TRP A 67 -14.09 3.57 13.45
CA TRP A 67 -15.43 3.59 12.85
C TRP A 67 -16.48 4.14 13.81
N ALA A 68 -16.45 3.72 15.08
CA ALA A 68 -17.37 4.21 16.09
C ALA A 68 -17.17 5.71 16.36
N GLU A 69 -15.92 6.18 16.48
CA GLU A 69 -15.59 7.60 16.58
C GLU A 69 -16.16 8.38 15.39
N MET A 70 -15.99 7.88 14.17
CA MET A 70 -16.54 8.53 12.98
C MET A 70 -18.09 8.55 12.97
N VAL A 71 -18.76 7.44 13.30
CA VAL A 71 -20.23 7.36 13.21
C VAL A 71 -20.94 8.12 14.33
N LEU A 72 -20.31 8.25 15.50
CA LEU A 72 -20.87 8.93 16.66
C LEU A 72 -20.52 10.43 16.71
N ASP A 73 -19.67 10.92 15.81
CA ASP A 73 -19.34 12.34 15.68
C ASP A 73 -20.53 13.12 15.08
N GLU A 74 -21.08 14.06 15.84
CA GLU A 74 -22.20 14.90 15.44
C GLU A 74 -21.86 15.83 14.26
N GLU A 75 -20.57 16.15 14.06
CA GLU A 75 -20.09 16.97 12.95
C GLU A 75 -19.74 16.16 11.70
N GLN A 76 -19.91 14.83 11.75
CA GLN A 76 -19.50 13.95 10.66
C GLN A 76 -20.18 14.29 9.34
N LYS A 77 -19.37 14.26 8.27
CA LYS A 77 -19.82 14.44 6.89
C LYS A 77 -19.33 13.30 6.04
N ILE A 78 -20.10 12.98 5.00
CA ILE A 78 -19.72 12.01 3.98
C ILE A 78 -18.42 12.45 3.28
N VAL A 79 -17.44 11.55 3.24
CA VAL A 79 -16.17 11.77 2.54
C VAL A 79 -16.43 11.70 1.03
N ARG A 80 -16.31 12.84 0.34
CA ARG A 80 -16.51 12.98 -1.11
C ARG A 80 -15.36 13.81 -1.73
N PRO A 81 -14.17 13.22 -1.93
CA PRO A 81 -13.06 13.93 -2.56
C PRO A 81 -13.39 14.30 -4.02
N LYS A 82 -12.81 15.40 -4.50
CA LYS A 82 -12.85 15.78 -5.92
C LYS A 82 -11.58 15.33 -6.62
N GLN A 83 -11.62 15.27 -7.94
CA GLN A 83 -10.47 15.02 -8.79
C GLN A 83 -10.13 16.25 -9.63
N ILE A 84 -8.86 16.37 -10.01
CA ILE A 84 -8.40 17.29 -11.06
C ILE A 84 -8.39 16.47 -12.34
N TYR A 85 -9.26 16.81 -13.29
CA TYR A 85 -9.32 16.11 -14.56
C TYR A 85 -8.26 16.68 -15.51
N ILE A 86 -7.31 15.83 -15.89
CA ILE A 86 -6.26 16.11 -16.89
C ILE A 86 -6.40 15.23 -18.15
N GLY A 87 -7.60 14.65 -18.33
CA GLY A 87 -7.91 13.90 -19.52
C GLY A 87 -8.26 14.83 -20.68
N TYR A 88 -8.76 14.24 -21.75
CA TYR A 88 -9.15 15.01 -22.92
C TYR A 88 -10.45 15.77 -22.73
N ASP A 89 -10.60 16.90 -23.43
CA ASP A 89 -11.87 17.61 -23.54
C ASP A 89 -12.97 16.76 -24.20
N GLU A 90 -14.16 17.34 -24.33
CA GLU A 90 -15.31 16.70 -24.97
C GLU A 90 -14.93 16.13 -26.35
N ARG A 91 -15.31 14.88 -26.59
CA ARG A 91 -15.07 14.16 -27.84
C ARG A 91 -16.32 13.44 -28.28
N HIS A 92 -16.60 13.49 -29.57
CA HIS A 92 -17.65 12.67 -30.16
C HIS A 92 -17.26 11.20 -30.13
N TYR A 93 -18.21 10.36 -29.75
CA TYR A 93 -18.04 8.92 -29.77
C TYR A 93 -18.00 8.42 -31.22
N VAL A 94 -16.97 7.62 -31.55
CA VAL A 94 -16.86 6.94 -32.85
C VAL A 94 -17.20 5.44 -32.66
N PRO A 95 -18.23 4.93 -33.37
CA PRO A 95 -18.57 3.51 -33.41
C PRO A 95 -17.35 2.62 -33.72
N LEU A 96 -17.31 1.42 -33.14
CA LEU A 96 -16.12 0.57 -33.17
C LEU A 96 -15.65 0.24 -34.60
N ASP A 97 -16.61 -0.01 -35.50
CA ASP A 97 -16.43 -0.29 -36.93
C ASP A 97 -15.91 0.92 -37.73
N GLN A 98 -15.96 2.13 -37.15
CA GLN A 98 -15.57 3.39 -37.78
C GLN A 98 -14.27 3.96 -37.17
N ARG A 99 -13.64 3.25 -36.23
CA ARG A 99 -12.34 3.66 -35.65
C ARG A 99 -11.21 3.27 -36.61
N ARG A 100 -10.26 4.16 -36.85
CA ARG A 100 -9.06 3.85 -37.66
C ARG A 100 -8.21 2.77 -36.97
N GLU A 101 -7.59 1.90 -37.78
CA GLU A 101 -6.59 0.94 -37.28
C GLU A 101 -5.48 1.70 -36.54
N GLY A 102 -5.22 1.32 -35.29
CA GLY A 102 -4.24 1.97 -34.41
C GLY A 102 -4.82 2.97 -33.40
N GLY A 103 -6.12 3.30 -33.45
CA GLY A 103 -6.82 4.04 -32.38
C GLY A 103 -6.32 5.47 -32.12
N ALA A 104 -5.52 6.04 -33.02
CA ALA A 104 -4.99 7.39 -32.88
C ALA A 104 -6.12 8.43 -33.00
N PRO A 105 -6.22 9.40 -32.06
CA PRO A 105 -7.23 10.45 -32.15
C PRO A 105 -6.99 11.34 -33.38
N GLU A 106 -8.08 11.83 -33.97
CA GLU A 106 -8.06 12.66 -35.20
C GLU A 106 -7.51 14.07 -34.96
N THR A 107 -7.52 14.51 -33.71
CA THR A 107 -6.94 15.76 -33.24
C THR A 107 -5.90 15.47 -32.17
N GLU A 108 -4.70 16.03 -32.32
CA GLU A 108 -3.84 16.29 -31.17
C GLU A 108 -4.62 17.25 -30.27
N VAL A 109 -5.37 16.68 -29.32
CA VAL A 109 -6.00 17.47 -28.28
C VAL A 109 -4.87 17.84 -27.34
N PRO A 110 -4.53 19.13 -27.20
CA PRO A 110 -3.46 19.53 -26.30
C PRO A 110 -3.78 19.01 -24.90
N GLY A 111 -2.89 18.20 -24.35
CA GLY A 111 -2.88 17.88 -22.92
C GLY A 111 -2.77 19.17 -22.11
N PRO A 112 -3.31 19.20 -20.89
CA PRO A 112 -4.24 20.24 -20.49
C PRO A 112 -3.52 21.28 -19.65
N LEU A 113 -3.20 22.42 -20.26
CA LEU A 113 -2.08 23.26 -19.79
C LEU A 113 -0.73 22.56 -19.98
#